data_AF-A0A832MBI6-F1
#
_entry.id   AF-A0A832MBI6-F1
#
_cell.length_a   1.000
_cell.length_b   1.000
_cell.length_c   1.000
_cell.angle_alpha   90.00
_cell.angle_beta   90.00
_cell.angle_gamma   90.00
#
_symmetry.space_group_name_H-M   'P 1'
#
loop_
_entity.id
_entity.type
_entity.pdbx_description
1 polymer ?
#
loop_
_entity_poly.entity_id
_entity_poly.type
_entity_poly.pdbx_seq_one_letter_code
_entity_poly.pdbx_strand_id
1 'polypeptide(L)'
;MRQCVLLIGLVVVLMLGRVAQGQAEVKKDAMPPGWLPVNVLDDKPTWDEFRKGSDKVHLYVPAGVENVRGIFVCYVFHSGDPRELARLWQFALVTVPTPFEYDLGFFDKRNARGKEGRALGNMGVLLSYLDEAAKELKRPELSKAPIVGWTGQNGSVMANDLFKRAPDRLLCWTDSWYPAWLKYPELIAKVPVASAWEFNAKERAAERAKIGPTVEGKATPPDALRCYASTYGFGHGIYSKWNFFMAYTDRVIQLRLPEKAPPAGQPVKLRDVDITKGWAGDYNEVSNFNKIVPYGEAKGFVAPTWMPDRYAAHMWRAYHSEKPDIKLVKPIVEYRKGVGPEGGLGYGGQVKADTALTFTAETTGQYVKLEFYSGDQLLGETKSAPWTVEGIKLKRGLHALHVVATAADGKQSTSRACFLVVE
;
A
#
# COMPACT_ATOMS: atom_id res chain seq x y z
N MET A 1 -5.61 -49.67 47.18
CA MET A 1 -5.40 -48.22 47.36
C MET A 1 -6.09 -47.49 46.22
N ARG A 2 -7.16 -46.76 46.55
CA ARG A 2 -7.92 -45.73 45.81
C ARG A 2 -8.24 -45.92 44.32
N GLN A 3 -9.49 -46.35 44.09
CA GLN A 3 -10.35 -45.91 43.00
C GLN A 3 -10.77 -44.44 43.22
N CYS A 4 -11.01 -43.69 42.14
CA CYS A 4 -12.12 -42.74 42.07
C CYS A 4 -12.49 -42.47 40.59
N VAL A 5 -13.72 -42.83 40.25
CA VAL A 5 -14.45 -42.55 39.02
C VAL A 5 -14.86 -41.07 39.05
N LEU A 6 -14.63 -40.31 37.96
CA LEU A 6 -15.18 -38.97 37.81
C LEU A 6 -16.40 -39.00 36.86
N LEU A 7 -17.50 -38.50 37.40
CA LEU A 7 -18.83 -38.41 36.81
C LEU A 7 -18.97 -37.21 35.87
N ILE A 8 -19.88 -37.41 34.92
CA ILE A 8 -20.45 -36.50 33.92
C ILE A 8 -20.83 -35.12 34.47
N GLY A 9 -20.50 -34.08 33.71
CA GLY A 9 -21.00 -32.71 33.91
C GLY A 9 -21.00 -31.94 32.58
N LEU A 10 -22.13 -31.99 31.88
CA LEU A 10 -22.41 -31.25 30.65
C LEU A 10 -22.54 -29.75 30.98
N VAL A 11 -21.48 -28.97 30.80
CA VAL A 11 -21.57 -27.50 30.87
C VAL A 11 -21.84 -26.97 29.46
N VAL A 12 -23.12 -26.76 29.16
CA VAL A 12 -23.56 -25.90 28.07
C VAL A 12 -23.15 -24.47 28.43
N VAL A 13 -21.97 -24.05 27.99
CA VAL A 13 -21.62 -22.63 27.97
C VAL A 13 -22.40 -22.02 26.81
N LEU A 14 -23.50 -21.35 27.14
CA LEU A 14 -24.12 -20.33 26.31
C LEU A 14 -23.07 -19.24 26.03
N MET A 15 -22.26 -19.42 25.00
CA MET A 15 -21.61 -18.31 24.32
C MET A 15 -22.68 -17.62 23.47
N LEU A 16 -23.51 -16.82 24.15
CA LEU A 16 -24.23 -15.74 23.50
C LEU A 16 -23.18 -14.89 22.79
N GLY A 17 -23.22 -14.91 21.45
CA GLY A 17 -22.39 -14.07 20.62
C GLY A 17 -22.56 -12.62 21.04
N ARG A 18 -21.52 -12.05 21.64
CA ARG A 18 -21.32 -10.61 21.57
C ARG A 18 -21.02 -10.29 20.12
N VAL A 19 -22.07 -10.05 19.34
CA VAL A 19 -21.98 -9.13 18.21
C VAL A 19 -21.31 -7.88 18.78
N ALA A 20 -20.08 -7.60 18.36
CA ALA A 20 -19.40 -6.38 18.72
C ALA A 20 -20.29 -5.23 18.20
N GLN A 21 -21.04 -4.60 19.11
CA GLN A 21 -21.70 -3.33 18.84
C GLN A 21 -20.65 -2.40 18.24
N GLY A 22 -20.88 -1.91 17.03
CA GLY A 22 -20.05 -0.86 16.46
C GLY A 22 -19.97 0.27 17.49
N GLN A 23 -18.76 0.74 17.82
CA GLN A 23 -18.65 1.81 18.80
C GLN A 23 -19.38 3.03 18.24
N ALA A 24 -20.04 3.81 19.11
CA ALA A 24 -20.78 5.00 18.68
C ALA A 24 -19.89 6.02 17.94
N GLU A 25 -20.52 6.90 17.16
CA GLU A 25 -19.86 8.08 16.58
C GLU A 25 -19.17 8.92 17.67
N VAL A 26 -18.02 9.51 17.33
CA VAL A 26 -17.25 10.34 18.26
C VAL A 26 -17.80 11.76 18.20
N LYS A 27 -18.51 12.19 19.25
CA LYS A 27 -19.03 13.56 19.32
C LYS A 27 -17.90 14.59 19.30
N LYS A 28 -18.17 15.79 18.79
CA LYS A 28 -17.21 16.89 18.66
C LYS A 28 -16.48 17.22 19.97
N ASP A 29 -17.21 17.26 21.08
CA ASP A 29 -16.71 17.51 22.44
C ASP A 29 -15.87 16.36 23.01
N ALA A 30 -15.94 15.17 22.40
CA ALA A 30 -15.15 13.99 22.74
C ALA A 30 -13.95 13.77 21.80
N MET A 31 -13.72 14.66 20.82
CA MET A 31 -12.60 14.54 19.89
C MET A 31 -11.24 14.67 20.60
N PRO A 32 -10.21 13.91 20.18
CA PRO A 32 -8.89 14.05 20.77
C PRO A 32 -8.32 15.47 20.56
N PRO A 33 -7.62 16.04 21.56
CA PRO A 33 -6.97 17.35 21.40
C PRO A 33 -6.02 17.35 20.21
N GLY A 34 -6.09 18.39 19.36
CA GLY A 34 -5.26 18.54 18.16
C GLY A 34 -5.90 18.04 16.86
N TRP A 35 -7.09 17.42 16.92
CA TRP A 35 -7.90 17.14 15.74
C TRP A 35 -8.79 18.31 15.33
N LEU A 36 -9.30 19.06 16.31
CA LEU A 36 -10.13 20.25 16.09
C LEU A 36 -9.57 21.46 16.84
N PRO A 37 -9.81 22.70 16.35
CA PRO A 37 -10.42 23.04 15.05
C PRO A 37 -9.57 22.56 13.85
N VAL A 38 -10.12 22.60 12.64
CA VAL A 38 -9.45 22.02 11.46
C VAL A 38 -8.22 22.84 11.09
N ASN A 39 -7.05 22.21 11.12
CA ASN A 39 -5.80 22.82 10.69
C ASN A 39 -5.57 22.54 9.20
N VAL A 40 -5.64 23.58 8.37
CA VAL A 40 -5.41 23.46 6.93
C VAL A 40 -3.92 23.54 6.63
N LEU A 41 -3.42 22.59 5.83
CA LEU A 41 -2.05 22.59 5.30
C LEU A 41 -2.08 23.13 3.86
N ASP A 42 -1.12 23.98 3.51
CA ASP A 42 -0.87 24.43 2.13
C ASP A 42 0.41 23.81 1.53
N ASP A 43 0.75 24.19 0.31
CA ASP A 43 1.94 23.69 -0.38
C ASP A 43 3.26 24.38 0.05
N LYS A 44 3.22 25.36 0.95
CA LYS A 44 4.39 26.22 1.23
C LYS A 44 5.49 25.55 2.06
N PRO A 45 5.22 24.93 3.23
CA PRO A 45 6.29 24.28 3.97
C PRO A 45 6.80 23.08 3.16
N THR A 46 8.10 22.91 3.10
CA THR A 46 8.68 21.65 2.61
C THR A 46 8.24 20.50 3.51
N TRP A 47 8.20 19.29 2.96
CA TRP A 47 7.82 18.12 3.78
C TRP A 47 8.77 17.93 4.97
N ASP A 48 10.06 18.23 4.80
CA ASP A 48 11.06 18.17 5.85
C ASP A 48 10.81 19.17 6.99
N GLU A 49 10.34 20.38 6.66
CA GLU A 49 9.94 21.39 7.65
C GLU A 49 8.67 20.95 8.38
N PHE A 50 7.65 20.51 7.64
CA PHE A 50 6.39 20.05 8.21
C PHE A 50 6.59 18.89 9.21
N ARG A 51 7.46 17.93 8.87
CA ARG A 51 7.77 16.78 9.72
C ARG A 51 8.43 17.14 11.05
N LYS A 52 9.13 18.28 11.15
CA LYS A 52 9.92 18.66 12.33
C LYS A 52 9.13 19.42 13.42
N GLY A 53 7.82 19.64 13.26
CA GLY A 53 7.10 20.49 14.21
C GLY A 53 5.58 20.34 14.28
N SER A 54 4.99 19.30 13.68
CA SER A 54 3.53 19.15 13.67
C SER A 54 3.00 18.51 14.96
N ASP A 55 2.32 19.30 15.78
CA ASP A 55 1.62 18.87 17.00
C ASP A 55 0.10 18.76 16.82
N LYS A 56 -0.38 18.69 15.56
CA LYS A 56 -1.82 18.59 15.21
C LYS A 56 -2.06 17.71 13.99
N VAL A 57 -3.28 17.20 13.84
CA VAL A 57 -3.75 16.64 12.57
C VAL A 57 -4.04 17.77 11.58
N HIS A 58 -3.61 17.60 10.34
CA HIS A 58 -3.83 18.59 9.28
C HIS A 58 -4.62 18.00 8.12
N LEU A 59 -5.39 18.87 7.47
CA LEU A 59 -6.09 18.60 6.23
C LEU A 59 -5.45 19.42 5.11
N TYR A 60 -4.95 18.74 4.09
CA TYR A 60 -4.53 19.35 2.83
C TYR A 60 -5.60 19.11 1.78
N VAL A 61 -5.99 20.16 1.05
CA VAL A 61 -6.81 20.06 -0.15
C VAL A 61 -6.02 20.67 -1.30
N PRO A 62 -5.73 19.90 -2.37
CA PRO A 62 -4.99 20.42 -3.51
C PRO A 62 -5.59 21.71 -4.07
N ALA A 63 -4.73 22.68 -4.39
CA ALA A 63 -5.17 23.92 -5.03
C ALA A 63 -5.91 23.64 -6.34
N GLY A 64 -7.02 24.35 -6.58
CA GLY A 64 -7.86 24.19 -7.77
C GLY A 64 -8.79 22.97 -7.76
N VAL A 65 -8.77 22.12 -6.71
CA VAL A 65 -9.73 21.02 -6.57
C VAL A 65 -10.99 21.50 -5.87
N GLU A 66 -12.03 21.77 -6.66
CA GLU A 66 -13.36 22.17 -6.17
C GLU A 66 -14.09 21.04 -5.45
N ASN A 67 -13.97 19.80 -5.95
CA ASN A 67 -14.58 18.62 -5.36
C ASN A 67 -13.55 17.50 -5.27
N VAL A 68 -13.18 17.09 -4.06
CA VAL A 68 -12.21 15.99 -3.89
C VAL A 68 -12.84 14.65 -4.23
N ARG A 69 -12.05 13.76 -4.83
CA ARG A 69 -12.52 12.44 -5.29
C ARG A 69 -12.32 11.33 -4.26
N GLY A 70 -11.61 11.64 -3.17
CA GLY A 70 -11.25 10.71 -2.12
C GLY A 70 -10.50 11.41 -1.00
N ILE A 71 -10.26 10.68 0.08
CA ILE A 71 -9.47 11.06 1.24
C ILE A 71 -8.28 10.11 1.31
N PHE A 72 -7.08 10.66 1.32
CA PHE A 72 -5.87 9.92 1.62
C PHE A 72 -5.49 10.15 3.09
N VAL A 73 -5.55 9.10 3.90
CA VAL A 73 -5.10 9.14 5.30
C VAL A 73 -3.68 8.61 5.35
N CYS A 74 -2.74 9.49 5.70
CA CYS A 74 -1.32 9.19 5.69
C CYS A 74 -0.72 9.48 7.06
N TYR A 75 -0.08 8.48 7.65
CA TYR A 75 0.79 8.72 8.80
C TYR A 75 2.05 9.41 8.31
N VAL A 76 2.43 10.51 8.97
CA VAL A 76 3.57 11.36 8.55
C VAL A 76 4.90 10.65 8.77
N PHE A 77 4.90 9.60 9.60
CA PHE A 77 6.07 8.83 9.95
C PHE A 77 6.62 8.07 8.72
N HIS A 78 7.83 8.46 8.30
CA HIS A 78 8.62 7.87 7.21
C HIS A 78 8.01 7.90 5.78
N SER A 79 7.00 8.73 5.48
CA SER A 79 6.60 8.97 4.08
C SER A 79 7.57 9.90 3.35
N GLY A 80 7.63 9.79 2.01
CA GLY A 80 7.93 10.95 1.16
C GLY A 80 6.86 12.04 1.31
N ASP A 81 6.87 13.10 0.51
CA ASP A 81 5.80 14.11 0.57
C ASP A 81 4.48 13.53 0.00
N PRO A 82 3.45 13.25 0.82
CA PRO A 82 2.20 12.66 0.35
C PRO A 82 1.32 13.65 -0.43
N ARG A 83 1.64 14.96 -0.42
CA ARG A 83 0.86 15.97 -1.15
C ARG A 83 0.95 15.76 -2.66
N GLU A 84 2.06 15.25 -3.16
CA GLU A 84 2.25 14.89 -4.58
C GLU A 84 1.19 13.86 -5.03
N LEU A 85 0.95 12.83 -4.22
CA LEU A 85 -0.09 11.84 -4.50
C LEU A 85 -1.50 12.41 -4.33
N ALA A 86 -1.71 13.27 -3.34
CA ALA A 86 -2.99 13.95 -3.15
C ALA A 86 -3.36 14.82 -4.36
N ARG A 87 -2.40 15.55 -4.94
CA ARG A 87 -2.57 16.30 -6.20
C ARG A 87 -2.80 15.37 -7.38
N LEU A 88 -2.03 14.28 -7.49
CA LEU A 88 -2.19 13.31 -8.57
C LEU A 88 -3.59 12.71 -8.60
N TRP A 89 -4.09 12.29 -7.43
CA TRP A 89 -5.40 11.64 -7.27
C TRP A 89 -6.58 12.62 -7.14
N GLN A 90 -6.30 13.91 -6.95
CA GLN A 90 -7.28 14.93 -6.57
C GLN A 90 -8.02 14.56 -5.27
N PHE A 91 -7.27 14.07 -4.30
CA PHE A 91 -7.77 13.66 -2.99
C PHE A 91 -7.47 14.75 -1.96
N ALA A 92 -8.33 14.88 -0.96
CA ALA A 92 -7.90 15.54 0.27
C ALA A 92 -6.93 14.61 1.00
N LEU A 93 -5.96 15.17 1.72
CA LEU A 93 -4.99 14.43 2.50
C LEU A 93 -5.16 14.78 3.97
N VAL A 94 -5.34 13.76 4.80
CA VAL A 94 -5.31 13.88 6.26
C VAL A 94 -3.94 13.38 6.73
N THR A 95 -3.10 14.31 7.16
CA THR A 95 -1.78 13.96 7.72
C THR A 95 -1.92 13.70 9.22
N VAL A 96 -1.50 12.53 9.66
CA VAL A 96 -1.53 12.12 11.07
C VAL A 96 -0.08 12.05 11.58
N PRO A 97 0.41 13.05 12.33
CA PRO A 97 1.76 13.04 12.88
C PRO A 97 1.96 11.95 13.93
N THR A 98 3.22 11.59 14.20
CA THR A 98 3.57 10.51 15.14
C THR A 98 2.86 10.58 16.50
N PRO A 99 2.68 11.76 17.14
CA PRO A 99 1.91 11.85 18.40
C PRO A 99 0.44 11.41 18.27
N PHE A 100 -0.16 11.51 17.09
CA PHE A 100 -1.58 11.25 16.79
C PHE A 100 -1.84 9.87 16.23
N GLU A 101 -0.80 9.11 15.89
CA GLU A 101 -0.94 7.75 15.34
C GLU A 101 -1.74 6.83 16.25
N TYR A 102 -1.78 7.11 17.55
CA TYR A 102 -2.55 6.37 18.55
C TYR A 102 -4.02 6.75 18.62
N ASP A 103 -4.37 7.96 18.23
CA ASP A 103 -5.78 8.36 18.23
C ASP A 103 -6.57 7.48 17.27
N LEU A 104 -5.92 6.92 16.25
CA LEU A 104 -6.46 5.90 15.35
C LEU A 104 -5.83 4.50 15.50
N GLY A 105 -4.72 4.30 16.23
CA GLY A 105 -3.87 3.09 16.14
C GLY A 105 -3.30 2.50 17.46
N PHE A 106 -2.24 1.67 17.37
CA PHE A 106 -1.62 0.92 18.50
C PHE A 106 -0.34 1.57 19.05
N PHE A 107 -0.02 1.24 20.31
CA PHE A 107 1.14 1.71 21.08
C PHE A 107 2.56 1.40 20.51
N ASP A 108 3.10 2.22 19.62
CA ASP A 108 4.52 2.46 19.38
C ASP A 108 5.21 3.26 20.50
N LYS A 109 6.04 2.62 21.33
CA LYS A 109 6.75 3.19 22.49
C LYS A 109 7.37 4.59 22.32
N ARG A 110 7.58 5.07 21.09
CA ARG A 110 8.04 6.43 20.74
C ARG A 110 6.99 7.54 20.90
N ASN A 111 5.71 7.20 20.99
CA ASN A 111 4.64 8.19 21.06
C ASN A 111 4.26 8.51 22.53
N ALA A 112 4.32 9.80 22.85
CA ALA A 112 4.10 10.37 24.18
C ALA A 112 2.61 10.38 24.63
N ARG A 113 1.64 10.24 23.71
CA ARG A 113 0.19 10.37 23.98
C ARG A 113 -0.52 9.06 24.30
N GLY A 114 0.16 7.91 24.21
CA GLY A 114 -0.45 6.58 24.40
C GLY A 114 -0.96 6.28 25.81
N LYS A 115 -0.87 7.23 26.73
CA LYS A 115 -1.28 7.13 28.14
C LYS A 115 -2.69 7.69 28.40
N GLU A 116 -3.41 8.17 27.38
CA GLU A 116 -4.75 8.79 27.54
C GLU A 116 -5.93 7.79 27.64
N GLY A 117 -5.70 6.47 27.68
CA GLY A 117 -6.74 5.47 28.02
C GLY A 117 -7.82 5.22 26.96
N ARG A 118 -7.58 5.52 25.68
CA ARG A 118 -8.57 5.41 24.59
C ARG A 118 -8.64 4.01 23.97
N ALA A 119 -9.79 3.70 23.36
CA ALA A 119 -9.97 2.47 22.60
C ALA A 119 -9.16 2.52 21.28
N LEU A 120 -8.31 1.51 21.08
CA LEU A 120 -7.44 1.36 19.92
C LEU A 120 -8.24 1.23 18.61
N GLY A 121 -7.75 1.82 17.51
CA GLY A 121 -8.31 1.53 16.19
C GLY A 121 -9.60 2.26 15.82
N ASN A 122 -10.02 3.28 16.58
CA ASN A 122 -11.34 3.89 16.40
C ASN A 122 -11.37 4.91 15.24
N MET A 123 -11.76 4.43 14.07
CA MET A 123 -11.91 5.23 12.86
C MET A 123 -13.13 6.17 12.91
N GLY A 124 -13.98 6.07 13.94
CA GLY A 124 -15.00 7.07 14.23
C GLY A 124 -14.41 8.46 14.48
N VAL A 125 -13.18 8.57 14.99
CA VAL A 125 -12.46 9.85 15.14
C VAL A 125 -12.22 10.49 13.77
N LEU A 126 -11.69 9.73 12.80
CA LEU A 126 -11.46 10.24 11.44
C LEU A 126 -12.78 10.64 10.77
N LEU A 127 -13.82 9.81 10.86
CA LEU A 127 -15.12 10.10 10.24
C LEU A 127 -15.72 11.39 10.81
N SER A 128 -15.68 11.56 12.13
CA SER A 128 -16.21 12.75 12.81
C SER A 128 -15.38 14.00 12.48
N TYR A 129 -14.05 13.86 12.37
CA TYR A 129 -13.18 14.94 11.90
C TYR A 129 -13.54 15.40 10.49
N LEU A 130 -13.76 14.46 9.56
CA LEU A 130 -14.14 14.77 8.19
C LEU A 130 -15.51 15.44 8.09
N ASP A 131 -16.47 15.05 8.94
CA ASP A 131 -17.79 15.69 9.02
C ASP A 131 -17.69 17.12 9.56
N GLU A 132 -16.85 17.36 10.57
CA GLU A 132 -16.60 18.72 11.08
C GLU A 132 -15.85 19.57 10.07
N ALA A 133 -14.84 19.01 9.38
CA ALA A 133 -14.14 19.70 8.30
C ALA A 133 -15.04 20.05 7.12
N ALA A 134 -15.98 19.16 6.77
CA ALA A 134 -16.98 19.43 5.75
C ALA A 134 -17.81 20.68 6.08
N LYS A 135 -18.18 20.86 7.35
CA LYS A 135 -18.96 22.02 7.83
C LYS A 135 -18.09 23.27 7.92
N GLU A 136 -16.94 23.19 8.60
CA GLU A 136 -16.05 24.32 8.87
C GLU A 136 -15.52 24.95 7.57
N LEU A 137 -15.16 24.11 6.59
CA LEU A 137 -14.61 24.56 5.31
C LEU A 137 -15.64 24.72 4.20
N LYS A 138 -16.92 24.40 4.46
CA LYS A 138 -18.00 24.37 3.45
C LYS A 138 -17.68 23.42 2.29
N ARG A 139 -17.15 22.24 2.61
CA ARG A 139 -16.71 21.18 1.68
C ARG A 139 -17.50 19.88 1.94
N PRO A 140 -18.78 19.81 1.56
CA PRO A 140 -19.66 18.70 1.93
C PRO A 140 -19.16 17.33 1.46
N GLU A 141 -18.35 17.28 0.40
CA GLU A 141 -17.76 16.05 -0.13
C GLU A 141 -16.82 15.34 0.85
N LEU A 142 -16.18 16.06 1.79
CA LEU A 142 -15.24 15.45 2.76
C LEU A 142 -15.92 14.37 3.62
N SER A 143 -17.21 14.57 3.93
CA SER A 143 -18.04 13.64 4.71
C SER A 143 -18.43 12.36 3.96
N LYS A 144 -18.30 12.34 2.63
CA LYS A 144 -18.80 11.24 1.77
C LYS A 144 -17.75 10.59 0.89
N ALA A 145 -16.62 11.26 0.67
CA ALA A 145 -15.56 10.78 -0.19
C ALA A 145 -15.00 9.43 0.30
N PRO A 146 -14.64 8.50 -0.61
CA PRO A 146 -13.93 7.27 -0.28
C PRO A 146 -12.58 7.54 0.36
N ILE A 147 -12.04 6.55 1.06
CA ILE A 147 -10.89 6.66 1.92
C ILE A 147 -9.88 5.58 1.52
N VAL A 148 -8.64 6.00 1.31
CA VAL A 148 -7.47 5.13 1.25
C VAL A 148 -6.58 5.42 2.45
N GLY A 149 -5.96 4.37 2.99
CA GLY A 149 -5.09 4.50 4.18
C GLY A 149 -3.69 3.94 3.96
N TRP A 150 -2.72 4.68 4.50
CA TRP A 150 -1.39 4.17 4.82
C TRP A 150 -0.99 4.62 6.23
N THR A 151 -1.06 3.70 7.18
CA THR A 151 -1.02 4.03 8.61
C THR A 151 -0.14 3.08 9.43
N GLY A 152 0.74 2.33 8.76
CA GLY A 152 1.69 1.42 9.42
C GLY A 152 1.04 0.24 10.16
N GLN A 153 1.87 -0.74 10.54
CA GLN A 153 1.77 -1.95 11.41
C GLN A 153 0.43 -2.45 12.00
N ASN A 154 -0.63 -1.66 12.10
CA ASN A 154 -1.99 -2.03 12.54
C ASN A 154 -3.08 -1.65 11.54
N GLY A 155 -2.74 -1.39 10.28
CA GLY A 155 -3.72 -1.04 9.25
C GLY A 155 -4.92 -1.99 9.16
N SER A 156 -4.75 -3.28 9.46
CA SER A 156 -5.86 -4.23 9.48
C SER A 156 -6.95 -3.93 10.51
N VAL A 157 -6.57 -3.43 11.69
CA VAL A 157 -7.52 -3.06 12.76
C VAL A 157 -8.31 -1.82 12.33
N MET A 158 -7.60 -0.78 11.87
CA MET A 158 -8.20 0.45 11.37
C MET A 158 -9.10 0.21 10.16
N ALA A 159 -8.60 -0.51 9.16
CA ALA A 159 -9.37 -0.86 7.97
C ALA A 159 -10.64 -1.63 8.33
N ASN A 160 -10.56 -2.59 9.26
CA ASN A 160 -11.74 -3.35 9.69
C ASN A 160 -12.73 -2.50 10.49
N ASP A 161 -12.27 -1.60 11.36
CA ASP A 161 -13.18 -0.69 12.08
C ASP A 161 -13.87 0.29 11.11
N LEU A 162 -13.12 0.86 10.16
CA LEU A 162 -13.69 1.69 9.09
C LEU A 162 -14.66 0.91 8.22
N PHE A 163 -14.33 -0.32 7.84
CA PHE A 163 -15.20 -1.20 7.06
C PHE A 163 -16.54 -1.48 7.74
N LYS A 164 -16.54 -1.64 9.07
CA LYS A 164 -17.78 -1.83 9.83
C LYS A 164 -18.65 -0.57 9.92
N ARG A 165 -18.03 0.61 9.95
CA ARG A 165 -18.74 1.90 10.09
C ARG A 165 -19.21 2.46 8.76
N ALA A 166 -18.36 2.36 7.74
CA ALA A 166 -18.56 3.00 6.45
C ALA A 166 -17.95 2.12 5.34
N PRO A 167 -18.49 0.91 5.10
CA PRO A 167 -17.93 -0.04 4.12
C PRO A 167 -17.83 0.56 2.72
N ASP A 168 -18.80 1.37 2.31
CA ASP A 168 -18.84 2.03 1.01
C ASP A 168 -17.79 3.15 0.86
N ARG A 169 -17.23 3.62 1.96
CA ARG A 169 -16.14 4.60 1.96
C ARG A 169 -14.77 3.94 1.92
N LEU A 170 -14.61 2.65 2.21
CA LEU A 170 -13.28 2.03 2.23
C LEU A 170 -12.84 1.59 0.83
N LEU A 171 -11.93 2.33 0.23
CA LEU A 171 -11.41 2.09 -1.13
C LEU A 171 -10.24 1.10 -1.13
N CYS A 172 -9.24 1.32 -0.28
CA CYS A 172 -8.06 0.47 -0.16
C CYS A 172 -7.41 0.72 1.20
N TRP A 173 -6.69 -0.27 1.72
CA TRP A 173 -5.82 -0.02 2.86
C TRP A 173 -4.47 -0.69 2.70
N THR A 174 -3.41 0.04 3.01
CA THR A 174 -2.04 -0.46 2.90
C THR A 174 -1.29 -0.34 4.21
N ASP A 175 -0.40 -1.32 4.36
CA ASP A 175 0.42 -1.64 5.51
C ASP A 175 -0.33 -2.13 6.75
N SER A 176 -0.05 -3.38 7.09
CA SER A 176 -0.39 -4.01 8.36
C SER A 176 0.55 -5.19 8.52
N TRP A 177 0.65 -5.73 9.73
CA TRP A 177 1.32 -7.01 9.90
C TRP A 177 0.66 -8.09 9.04
N TYR A 178 1.47 -8.84 8.27
CA TYR A 178 0.96 -9.75 7.24
C TYR A 178 -0.11 -10.73 7.75
N PRO A 179 0.04 -11.42 8.90
CA PRO A 179 -0.97 -12.37 9.33
C PRO A 179 -2.18 -11.69 9.99
N ALA A 180 -2.12 -10.39 10.26
CA ALA A 180 -3.21 -9.67 10.93
C ALA A 180 -4.44 -9.53 10.02
N TRP A 181 -4.25 -9.46 8.70
CA TRP A 181 -5.35 -9.44 7.73
C TRP A 181 -6.25 -10.67 7.80
N LEU A 182 -5.68 -11.84 8.10
CA LEU A 182 -6.42 -13.11 8.20
C LEU A 182 -7.48 -13.11 9.31
N LYS A 183 -7.41 -12.18 10.26
CA LYS A 183 -8.42 -12.00 11.31
C LYS A 183 -9.73 -11.39 10.77
N TYR A 184 -9.72 -10.84 9.56
CA TYR A 184 -10.84 -10.09 8.99
C TYR A 184 -11.21 -10.60 7.57
N PRO A 185 -11.68 -11.86 7.44
CA PRO A 185 -11.96 -12.48 6.14
C PRO A 185 -12.99 -11.70 5.31
N GLU A 186 -14.04 -11.15 5.93
CA GLU A 186 -15.06 -10.35 5.22
C GLU A 186 -14.50 -9.07 4.60
N LEU A 187 -13.54 -8.43 5.29
CA LEU A 187 -12.86 -7.24 4.79
C LEU A 187 -12.02 -7.59 3.55
N ILE A 188 -11.13 -8.57 3.67
CA ILE A 188 -10.19 -8.91 2.58
C ILE A 188 -10.85 -9.64 1.41
N ALA A 189 -12.10 -10.09 1.57
CA ALA A 189 -12.92 -10.58 0.47
C ALA A 189 -13.47 -9.44 -0.41
N LYS A 190 -13.57 -8.20 0.11
CA LYS A 190 -14.24 -7.07 -0.58
C LYS A 190 -13.34 -5.86 -0.83
N VAL A 191 -12.30 -5.68 -0.03
CA VAL A 191 -11.42 -4.52 -0.08
C VAL A 191 -10.00 -4.97 -0.38
N PRO A 192 -9.38 -4.44 -1.45
CA PRO A 192 -7.96 -4.66 -1.71
C PRO A 192 -7.07 -4.12 -0.59
N VAL A 193 -6.18 -4.97 -0.10
CA VAL A 193 -5.21 -4.64 0.94
C VAL A 193 -3.80 -5.09 0.56
N ALA A 194 -2.79 -4.39 1.07
CA ALA A 194 -1.40 -4.77 0.83
C ALA A 194 -0.51 -4.70 2.08
N SER A 195 0.44 -5.64 2.17
CA SER A 195 1.55 -5.62 3.13
C SER A 195 2.87 -5.88 2.42
N ALA A 196 3.93 -5.22 2.90
CA ALA A 196 5.29 -5.46 2.46
C ALA A 196 6.19 -5.72 3.67
N TRP A 197 7.00 -6.78 3.62
CA TRP A 197 7.94 -7.11 4.69
C TRP A 197 9.11 -7.94 4.18
N GLU A 198 10.32 -7.69 4.69
CA GLU A 198 11.47 -8.55 4.42
C GLU A 198 11.32 -9.85 5.20
N PHE A 199 11.29 -10.97 4.50
CA PHE A 199 11.29 -12.28 5.14
C PHE A 199 12.66 -12.94 5.03
N ASN A 200 12.86 -13.97 5.86
CA ASN A 200 14.09 -14.74 5.85
C ASN A 200 14.10 -15.78 4.71
N ALA A 201 15.10 -15.73 3.82
CA ALA A 201 15.22 -16.67 2.70
C ALA A 201 15.27 -18.14 3.14
N LYS A 202 15.89 -18.44 4.30
CA LYS A 202 15.95 -19.80 4.86
C LYS A 202 14.56 -20.29 5.28
N GLU A 203 13.75 -19.43 5.89
CA GLU A 203 12.37 -19.76 6.28
C GLU A 203 11.51 -20.05 5.05
N ARG A 204 11.68 -19.28 3.96
CA ARG A 204 10.98 -19.56 2.70
C ARG A 204 11.40 -20.84 2.03
N ALA A 205 12.70 -21.14 2.01
CA ALA A 205 13.19 -22.40 1.47
C ALA A 205 12.59 -23.59 2.25
N ALA A 206 12.55 -23.50 3.58
CA ALA A 206 11.92 -24.52 4.43
C ALA A 206 10.41 -24.64 4.16
N GLU A 207 9.70 -23.52 4.04
CA GLU A 207 8.27 -23.49 3.72
C GLU A 207 8.00 -24.07 2.33
N ARG A 208 8.81 -23.74 1.32
CA ARG A 208 8.72 -24.29 -0.04
C ARG A 208 8.97 -25.79 -0.06
N ALA A 209 9.99 -26.27 0.63
CA ALA A 209 10.29 -27.71 0.72
C ALA A 209 9.12 -28.48 1.35
N LYS A 210 8.43 -27.87 2.31
CA LYS A 210 7.26 -28.46 2.98
C LYS A 210 5.99 -28.42 2.13
N ILE A 211 5.67 -27.28 1.54
CA ILE A 211 4.37 -27.03 0.88
C ILE A 211 4.42 -27.34 -0.62
N GLY A 212 5.54 -27.04 -1.28
CA GLY A 212 5.74 -27.18 -2.72
C GLY A 212 5.26 -28.52 -3.29
N PRO A 213 5.70 -29.68 -2.75
CA PRO A 213 5.25 -30.99 -3.23
C PRO A 213 3.73 -31.21 -3.11
N THR A 214 3.07 -30.53 -2.17
CA THR A 214 1.62 -30.67 -1.95
C THR A 214 0.79 -29.83 -2.92
N VAL A 215 1.38 -28.78 -3.50
CA VAL A 215 0.71 -27.87 -4.44
C VAL A 215 1.20 -28.01 -5.89
N GLU A 216 2.26 -28.79 -6.11
CA GLU A 216 2.82 -29.03 -7.44
C GLU A 216 1.74 -29.48 -8.43
N GLY A 217 1.66 -28.80 -9.57
CA GLY A 217 0.69 -29.13 -10.59
C GLY A 217 -0.78 -28.79 -10.25
N LYS A 218 -1.08 -28.23 -9.07
CA LYS A 218 -2.45 -27.89 -8.64
C LYS A 218 -2.76 -26.41 -8.84
N ALA A 219 -4.02 -26.10 -9.09
CA ALA A 219 -4.49 -24.72 -9.08
C ALA A 219 -4.30 -24.12 -7.67
N THR A 220 -3.69 -22.94 -7.61
CA THR A 220 -3.38 -22.22 -6.38
C THR A 220 -3.69 -20.72 -6.57
N PRO A 221 -4.94 -20.36 -6.93
CA PRO A 221 -5.29 -18.96 -7.04
C PRO A 221 -5.25 -18.27 -5.66
N PRO A 222 -4.99 -16.95 -5.61
CA PRO A 222 -5.19 -16.18 -4.39
C PRO A 222 -6.62 -16.33 -3.84
N ASP A 223 -6.75 -16.37 -2.51
CA ASP A 223 -8.01 -16.61 -1.80
C ASP A 223 -8.72 -15.32 -1.37
N ALA A 224 -8.04 -14.18 -1.45
CA ALA A 224 -8.53 -12.88 -1.02
C ALA A 224 -7.91 -11.75 -1.85
N LEU A 225 -8.49 -10.55 -1.77
CA LEU A 225 -7.97 -9.31 -2.36
C LEU A 225 -6.79 -8.77 -1.55
N ARG A 226 -5.75 -9.59 -1.42
CA ARG A 226 -4.61 -9.34 -0.54
C ARG A 226 -3.30 -9.50 -1.29
N CYS A 227 -2.51 -8.44 -1.25
CA CYS A 227 -1.18 -8.39 -1.82
C CYS A 227 -0.10 -8.47 -0.74
N TYR A 228 0.80 -9.44 -0.86
CA TYR A 228 2.01 -9.52 -0.06
C TYR A 228 3.24 -9.33 -0.94
N ALA A 229 4.14 -8.45 -0.52
CA ALA A 229 5.39 -8.17 -1.20
C ALA A 229 6.59 -8.26 -0.24
N SER A 230 7.78 -8.52 -0.78
CA SER A 230 9.01 -8.55 0.00
C SER A 230 9.91 -7.41 -0.40
N THR A 231 10.59 -6.87 0.60
CA THR A 231 11.53 -5.76 0.46
C THR A 231 12.95 -6.28 0.71
N TYR A 232 13.41 -7.16 -0.16
CA TYR A 232 14.71 -7.81 -0.02
C TYR A 232 15.87 -6.80 0.09
N GLY A 233 16.73 -7.01 1.09
CA GLY A 233 17.87 -6.16 1.38
C GLY A 233 17.58 -4.95 2.27
N PHE A 234 16.38 -4.88 2.89
CA PHE A 234 15.96 -3.76 3.74
C PHE A 234 15.31 -4.25 5.04
N GLY A 235 16.14 -4.69 5.99
CA GLY A 235 15.71 -5.12 7.32
C GLY A 235 15.07 -3.97 8.10
N HIS A 236 13.83 -4.17 8.56
CA HIS A 236 13.00 -3.13 9.17
C HIS A 236 12.80 -1.86 8.30
N GLY A 237 13.14 -1.87 7.02
CA GLY A 237 13.05 -0.71 6.13
C GLY A 237 11.59 -0.31 5.93
N ILE A 238 11.16 0.75 6.62
CA ILE A 238 9.81 1.32 6.45
C ILE A 238 9.76 2.13 5.14
N TYR A 239 10.86 2.81 4.81
CA TYR A 239 11.00 3.62 3.60
C TYR A 239 10.93 2.81 2.31
N SER A 240 11.34 1.53 2.32
CA SER A 240 11.24 0.68 1.13
C SER A 240 9.80 0.36 0.76
N LYS A 241 8.83 0.53 1.66
CA LYS A 241 7.45 0.09 1.47
C LYS A 241 6.52 1.19 1.00
N TRP A 242 6.77 2.44 1.43
CA TRP A 242 6.00 3.62 1.03
C TRP A 242 5.73 3.63 -0.48
N ASN A 243 6.80 3.44 -1.27
CA ASN A 243 6.72 3.50 -2.72
C ASN A 243 5.89 2.37 -3.34
N PHE A 244 5.98 1.16 -2.78
CA PHE A 244 5.12 0.06 -3.22
C PHE A 244 3.65 0.31 -2.88
N PHE A 245 3.38 0.83 -1.67
CA PHE A 245 2.03 1.08 -1.22
C PHE A 245 1.35 2.22 -1.97
N MET A 246 2.05 3.32 -2.28
CA MET A 246 1.46 4.37 -3.13
C MET A 246 1.13 3.84 -4.52
N ALA A 247 1.99 3.02 -5.12
CA ALA A 247 1.78 2.50 -6.45
C ALA A 247 0.67 1.44 -6.46
N TYR A 248 0.65 0.54 -5.48
CA TYR A 248 -0.47 -0.39 -5.30
C TYR A 248 -1.80 0.36 -5.09
N THR A 249 -1.81 1.37 -4.22
CA THR A 249 -3.00 2.20 -3.95
C THR A 249 -3.47 2.89 -5.22
N ASP A 250 -2.57 3.45 -6.03
CA ASP A 250 -2.90 4.06 -7.33
C ASP A 250 -3.61 3.06 -8.26
N ARG A 251 -3.11 1.82 -8.36
CA ARG A 251 -3.76 0.78 -9.16
C ARG A 251 -5.15 0.44 -8.65
N VAL A 252 -5.33 0.37 -7.32
CA VAL A 252 -6.65 0.13 -6.73
C VAL A 252 -7.60 1.31 -6.90
N ILE A 253 -7.11 2.55 -6.87
CA ILE A 253 -7.89 3.76 -7.19
C ILE A 253 -8.42 3.65 -8.62
N GLN A 254 -7.59 3.30 -9.60
CA GLN A 254 -8.03 3.12 -10.99
C GLN A 254 -9.06 2.00 -11.14
N LEU A 255 -8.90 0.91 -10.38
CA LEU A 255 -9.82 -0.21 -10.39
C LEU A 255 -11.20 0.14 -9.79
N ARG A 256 -11.22 0.81 -8.63
CA ARG A 256 -12.43 0.95 -7.80
C ARG A 256 -13.11 2.30 -7.90
N LEU A 257 -12.39 3.39 -8.16
CA LEU A 257 -12.97 4.71 -8.20
C LEU A 257 -13.69 4.93 -9.54
N PRO A 258 -14.94 5.43 -9.55
CA PRO A 258 -15.60 5.78 -10.81
C PRO A 258 -14.87 6.94 -11.49
N GLU A 259 -14.85 6.93 -12.83
CA GLU A 259 -14.22 8.00 -13.64
C GLU A 259 -14.80 9.37 -13.34
N LYS A 260 -16.13 9.45 -13.16
CA LYS A 260 -16.84 10.69 -12.81
C LYS A 260 -17.19 10.67 -11.34
N ALA A 261 -16.76 11.70 -10.61
CA ALA A 261 -17.22 11.93 -9.25
C ALA A 261 -18.70 12.39 -9.28
N PRO A 262 -19.51 11.97 -8.30
CA PRO A 262 -20.85 12.53 -8.13
C PRO A 262 -20.76 14.01 -7.68
N PRO A 263 -21.86 14.76 -7.74
CA PRO A 263 -21.94 16.11 -7.16
C PRO A 263 -21.46 16.15 -5.71
N ALA A 264 -20.89 17.29 -5.30
CA ALA A 264 -20.37 17.46 -3.94
C ALA A 264 -21.43 17.13 -2.88
N GLY A 265 -21.02 16.40 -1.84
CA GLY A 265 -21.92 15.93 -0.78
C GLY A 265 -22.74 14.66 -1.09
N GLN A 266 -22.64 14.10 -2.30
CA GLN A 266 -23.22 12.79 -2.60
C GLN A 266 -22.22 11.65 -2.35
N PRO A 267 -22.67 10.46 -1.89
CA PRO A 267 -21.82 9.28 -1.78
C PRO A 267 -21.20 8.86 -3.11
N VAL A 268 -19.91 8.53 -3.10
CA VAL A 268 -19.25 7.93 -4.26
C VAL A 268 -19.47 6.42 -4.22
N LYS A 269 -20.14 5.87 -5.23
CA LYS A 269 -20.30 4.43 -5.38
C LYS A 269 -19.01 3.82 -5.94
N LEU A 270 -18.27 3.11 -5.09
CA LEU A 270 -17.10 2.34 -5.50
C LEU A 270 -17.51 1.18 -6.41
N ARG A 271 -16.66 0.86 -7.38
CA ARG A 271 -16.80 -0.34 -8.20
C ARG A 271 -16.42 -1.56 -7.34
N ASP A 272 -17.21 -2.61 -7.47
CA ASP A 272 -16.91 -3.91 -6.89
C ASP A 272 -15.67 -4.52 -7.56
N VAL A 273 -14.91 -5.30 -6.79
CA VAL A 273 -13.71 -5.97 -7.27
C VAL A 273 -14.00 -7.44 -7.51
N ASP A 274 -13.89 -7.85 -8.76
CA ASP A 274 -13.87 -9.26 -9.14
C ASP A 274 -12.45 -9.81 -9.00
N ILE A 275 -12.22 -10.63 -7.97
CA ILE A 275 -10.91 -11.23 -7.69
C ILE A 275 -10.35 -12.00 -8.90
N THR A 276 -11.24 -12.59 -9.72
CA THR A 276 -10.86 -13.45 -10.86
C THR A 276 -10.28 -12.69 -12.04
N LYS A 277 -10.47 -11.36 -12.09
CA LYS A 277 -9.89 -10.48 -13.11
C LYS A 277 -8.49 -9.97 -12.73
N GLY A 278 -8.04 -10.28 -11.51
CA GLY A 278 -6.72 -9.89 -11.05
C GLY A 278 -5.62 -10.80 -11.57
N TRP A 279 -4.44 -10.59 -11.01
CA TRP A 279 -3.22 -11.34 -11.28
C TRP A 279 -2.72 -12.01 -10.00
N ALA A 280 -1.90 -13.03 -10.18
CA ALA A 280 -1.32 -13.81 -9.11
C ALA A 280 0.20 -13.87 -9.24
N GLY A 281 0.87 -13.86 -8.10
CA GLY A 281 2.28 -14.19 -7.95
C GLY A 281 2.47 -15.11 -6.75
N ASP A 282 3.67 -15.64 -6.58
CA ASP A 282 4.02 -16.47 -5.43
C ASP A 282 4.89 -15.69 -4.43
N TYR A 283 4.29 -15.29 -3.31
CA TYR A 283 4.97 -14.54 -2.26
C TYR A 283 6.11 -15.31 -1.57
N ASN A 284 6.16 -16.63 -1.73
CA ASN A 284 7.23 -17.47 -1.19
C ASN A 284 8.41 -17.62 -2.17
N GLU A 285 8.24 -17.27 -3.44
CA GLU A 285 9.31 -17.38 -4.45
C GLU A 285 10.48 -16.44 -4.14
N VAL A 286 11.70 -16.97 -4.25
CA VAL A 286 12.95 -16.22 -4.08
C VAL A 286 13.67 -16.22 -5.42
N SER A 287 13.46 -15.17 -6.20
CA SER A 287 13.99 -15.05 -7.57
C SER A 287 14.18 -13.58 -7.96
N ASN A 288 15.00 -13.36 -8.99
CA ASN A 288 15.12 -12.07 -9.68
C ASN A 288 14.13 -11.94 -10.85
N PHE A 289 13.28 -12.93 -11.08
CA PHE A 289 12.22 -12.86 -12.10
C PHE A 289 11.02 -13.74 -11.71
N ASN A 290 10.38 -13.39 -10.59
CA ASN A 290 9.27 -14.18 -10.03
C ASN A 290 8.13 -14.36 -11.04
N LYS A 291 7.52 -15.54 -11.04
CA LYS A 291 6.40 -15.83 -11.94
C LYS A 291 5.19 -14.96 -11.57
N ILE A 292 4.57 -14.34 -12.58
CA ILE A 292 3.27 -13.68 -12.45
C ILE A 292 2.36 -14.18 -13.56
N VAL A 293 1.10 -14.39 -13.26
CA VAL A 293 0.10 -14.94 -14.19
C VAL A 293 -1.27 -14.32 -13.91
N PRO A 294 -2.21 -14.34 -14.87
CA PRO A 294 -3.62 -14.07 -14.59
C PRO A 294 -4.13 -14.99 -13.46
N TYR A 295 -5.10 -14.51 -12.67
CA TYR A 295 -5.64 -15.23 -11.50
C TYR A 295 -5.93 -16.72 -11.76
N GLY A 296 -6.65 -17.02 -12.85
CA GLY A 296 -7.08 -18.38 -13.19
C GLY A 296 -5.95 -19.33 -13.61
N GLU A 297 -4.75 -18.80 -13.91
CA GLU A 297 -3.57 -19.58 -14.34
C GLU A 297 -2.61 -19.87 -13.18
N ALA A 298 -2.91 -19.39 -11.97
CA ALA A 298 -2.11 -19.61 -10.79
C ALA A 298 -2.03 -21.10 -10.45
N LYS A 299 -0.82 -21.65 -10.50
CA LYS A 299 -0.58 -23.09 -10.35
C LYS A 299 0.73 -23.35 -9.62
N GLY A 300 0.70 -24.20 -8.60
CA GLY A 300 1.88 -24.59 -7.82
C GLY A 300 2.49 -23.46 -6.97
N PHE A 301 1.73 -22.40 -6.69
CA PHE A 301 2.18 -21.33 -5.81
C PHE A 301 2.09 -21.76 -4.34
N VAL A 302 3.18 -21.58 -3.60
CA VAL A 302 3.26 -21.92 -2.18
C VAL A 302 2.54 -20.89 -1.32
N ALA A 303 2.67 -19.60 -1.67
CA ALA A 303 1.97 -18.51 -1.01
C ALA A 303 1.39 -17.55 -2.05
N PRO A 304 0.26 -17.91 -2.70
CA PRO A 304 -0.33 -17.06 -3.72
C PRO A 304 -0.73 -15.69 -3.16
N THR A 305 -0.40 -14.64 -3.91
CA THR A 305 -0.72 -13.24 -3.61
C THR A 305 -1.46 -12.60 -4.77
N TRP A 306 -2.40 -11.71 -4.48
CA TRP A 306 -3.26 -11.06 -5.47
C TRP A 306 -2.76 -9.67 -5.87
N MET A 307 -2.88 -9.33 -7.15
CA MET A 307 -2.63 -8.01 -7.71
C MET A 307 -3.82 -7.56 -8.57
N PRO A 308 -4.19 -6.25 -8.56
CA PRO A 308 -5.41 -5.77 -9.21
C PRO A 308 -5.40 -5.88 -10.74
N ASP A 309 -4.23 -5.77 -11.36
CA ASP A 309 -4.08 -5.77 -12.81
C ASP A 309 -2.67 -6.20 -13.22
N ARG A 310 -2.45 -6.28 -14.54
CA ARG A 310 -1.16 -6.67 -15.13
C ARG A 310 -0.05 -5.69 -14.77
N TYR A 311 -0.34 -4.40 -14.77
CA TYR A 311 0.60 -3.35 -14.38
C TYR A 311 1.13 -3.59 -12.96
N ALA A 312 0.23 -3.81 -12.00
CA ALA A 312 0.54 -4.11 -10.61
C ALA A 312 1.34 -5.42 -10.48
N ALA A 313 1.07 -6.42 -11.32
CA ALA A 313 1.82 -7.67 -11.31
C ALA A 313 3.27 -7.48 -11.75
N HIS A 314 3.52 -6.71 -12.82
CA HIS A 314 4.87 -6.38 -13.27
C HIS A 314 5.62 -5.52 -12.24
N MET A 315 4.95 -4.51 -11.68
CA MET A 315 5.46 -3.73 -10.56
C MET A 315 5.82 -4.62 -9.36
N TRP A 316 4.93 -5.54 -8.97
CA TRP A 316 5.17 -6.47 -7.87
C TRP A 316 6.38 -7.35 -8.14
N ARG A 317 6.53 -7.92 -9.35
CA ARG A 317 7.71 -8.73 -9.71
C ARG A 317 9.01 -7.94 -9.54
N ALA A 318 9.05 -6.72 -10.05
CA ALA A 318 10.21 -5.85 -9.96
C ALA A 318 10.51 -5.42 -8.51
N TYR A 319 9.48 -5.17 -7.71
CA TYR A 319 9.65 -4.88 -6.28
C TYR A 319 10.12 -6.11 -5.49
N HIS A 320 9.58 -7.29 -5.81
CA HIS A 320 9.85 -8.57 -5.15
C HIS A 320 11.15 -9.26 -5.65
N SER A 321 12.01 -8.58 -6.42
CA SER A 321 13.29 -9.16 -6.86
C SER A 321 14.28 -9.24 -5.68
N GLU A 322 14.88 -10.42 -5.46
CA GLU A 322 15.76 -10.64 -4.30
C GLU A 322 17.06 -9.82 -4.37
N LYS A 323 17.90 -10.15 -5.35
CA LYS A 323 19.25 -9.62 -5.53
C LYS A 323 19.50 -9.36 -7.01
N PRO A 324 18.78 -8.40 -7.60
CA PRO A 324 18.93 -8.12 -9.02
C PRO A 324 20.34 -7.63 -9.33
N ASP A 325 20.87 -8.13 -10.44
CA ASP A 325 22.17 -7.79 -11.03
C ASP A 325 22.04 -6.72 -12.13
N ILE A 326 20.88 -6.06 -12.18
CA ILE A 326 20.52 -4.97 -13.09
C ILE A 326 19.99 -3.81 -12.24
N LYS A 327 20.43 -2.60 -12.57
CA LYS A 327 20.04 -1.38 -11.88
C LYS A 327 19.59 -0.34 -12.89
N LEU A 328 18.39 0.21 -12.69
CA LEU A 328 17.97 1.43 -13.37
C LEU A 328 18.70 2.62 -12.73
N VAL A 329 19.44 3.39 -13.53
CA VAL A 329 20.23 4.54 -13.05
C VAL A 329 19.74 5.89 -13.58
N LYS A 330 18.87 5.90 -14.59
CA LYS A 330 18.14 7.08 -15.07
C LYS A 330 16.73 6.65 -15.52
N PRO A 331 15.70 7.53 -15.46
CA PRO A 331 15.75 8.93 -15.03
C PRO A 331 15.85 9.10 -13.52
N ILE A 332 15.56 8.04 -12.78
CA ILE A 332 15.58 7.99 -11.34
C ILE A 332 16.37 6.77 -10.90
N VAL A 333 17.09 6.90 -9.80
CA VAL A 333 17.86 5.83 -9.21
C VAL A 333 17.05 5.17 -8.11
N GLU A 334 17.28 3.87 -7.90
CA GLU A 334 16.95 3.23 -6.65
C GLU A 334 17.67 3.99 -5.52
N TYR A 335 16.92 4.73 -4.70
CA TYR A 335 17.46 5.34 -3.49
C TYR A 335 17.96 4.21 -2.57
N ARG A 336 19.14 4.41 -2.02
CA ARG A 336 19.70 3.61 -0.93
C ARG A 336 20.51 4.56 -0.08
N LYS A 337 19.89 5.21 0.91
CA LYS A 337 20.62 6.07 1.85
C LYS A 337 20.76 5.38 3.20
N GLY A 338 22.01 5.29 3.65
CA GLY A 338 22.39 4.98 5.03
C GLY A 338 22.39 3.51 5.44
N VAL A 339 22.96 3.26 6.62
CA VAL A 339 22.83 2.02 7.40
C VAL A 339 21.75 2.29 8.46
N GLY A 340 20.69 1.48 8.49
CA GLY A 340 19.61 1.62 9.48
C GLY A 340 18.19 1.61 8.88
N PRO A 341 17.15 1.83 9.71
CA PRO A 341 15.74 1.71 9.33
C PRO A 341 15.28 2.74 8.29
N GLU A 342 16.18 3.65 7.88
CA GLU A 342 15.92 4.73 6.92
C GLU A 342 16.18 4.41 5.45
N GLY A 343 16.69 3.21 5.16
CA GLY A 343 16.92 2.74 3.80
C GLY A 343 15.62 2.33 3.10
N GLY A 344 15.40 2.82 1.87
CA GLY A 344 14.26 2.41 1.06
C GLY A 344 14.48 2.63 -0.43
N LEU A 345 13.78 1.88 -1.28
CA LEU A 345 13.78 2.02 -2.74
C LEU A 345 13.40 3.45 -3.15
N GLY A 346 13.95 3.97 -4.24
CA GLY A 346 13.84 5.37 -4.61
C GLY A 346 12.46 5.90 -4.91
N TYR A 347 12.13 7.02 -4.25
CA TYR A 347 11.16 7.98 -4.74
C TYR A 347 11.92 8.98 -5.61
N GLY A 348 11.61 9.00 -6.91
CA GLY A 348 12.30 9.82 -7.90
C GLY A 348 11.94 11.30 -7.90
N GLY A 349 11.04 11.72 -7.00
CA GLY A 349 10.44 13.04 -7.03
C GLY A 349 9.37 13.15 -8.13
N GLN A 350 9.09 14.40 -8.48
CA GLN A 350 8.10 14.79 -9.48
C GLN A 350 8.79 15.35 -10.72
N VAL A 351 8.31 14.98 -11.90
CA VAL A 351 8.65 15.63 -13.18
C VAL A 351 7.40 16.18 -13.86
N LYS A 352 7.57 17.18 -14.72
CA LYS A 352 6.47 17.71 -15.54
C LYS A 352 6.13 16.73 -16.66
N ALA A 353 4.85 16.62 -17.01
CA ALA A 353 4.41 15.93 -18.22
C ALA A 353 5.17 16.42 -19.46
N ASP A 354 5.34 15.53 -20.43
CA ASP A 354 6.06 15.76 -21.70
C ASP A 354 7.56 16.08 -21.60
N THR A 355 8.14 16.05 -20.39
CA THR A 355 9.59 16.07 -20.20
C THR A 355 10.20 14.86 -20.92
N ALA A 356 11.17 15.11 -21.81
CA ALA A 356 11.93 14.03 -22.46
C ALA A 356 12.91 13.42 -21.44
N LEU A 357 12.74 12.13 -21.16
CA LEU A 357 13.53 11.38 -20.20
C LEU A 357 14.51 10.45 -20.91
N THR A 358 15.70 10.32 -20.32
CA THR A 358 16.68 9.29 -20.67
C THR A 358 16.56 8.14 -19.67
N PHE A 359 16.48 6.92 -20.20
CA PHE A 359 16.52 5.68 -19.45
C PHE A 359 17.88 5.04 -19.63
N THR A 360 18.54 4.71 -18.53
CA THR A 360 19.84 4.06 -18.55
C THR A 360 19.87 2.98 -17.49
N ALA A 361 20.44 1.83 -17.84
CA ALA A 361 20.66 0.73 -16.93
C ALA A 361 22.14 0.36 -16.82
N GLU A 362 22.52 -0.13 -15.64
CA GLU A 362 23.80 -0.79 -15.39
C GLU A 362 23.53 -2.25 -15.06
N THR A 363 24.46 -3.12 -15.43
CA THR A 363 24.37 -4.55 -15.11
C THR A 363 25.74 -5.16 -14.88
N THR A 364 25.80 -6.14 -13.98
CA THR A 364 26.97 -7.00 -13.79
C THR A 364 26.81 -8.36 -14.48
N GLY A 365 25.64 -8.64 -15.05
CA GLY A 365 25.34 -9.88 -15.77
C GLY A 365 25.64 -9.77 -17.27
N GLN A 366 25.73 -10.92 -17.95
CA GLN A 366 25.90 -10.98 -19.40
C GLN A 366 24.53 -11.05 -20.08
N TYR A 367 24.08 -9.90 -20.59
CA TYR A 367 22.79 -9.75 -21.25
C TYR A 367 22.94 -9.35 -22.71
N VAL A 368 22.00 -9.81 -23.55
CA VAL A 368 21.96 -9.49 -24.99
C VAL A 368 20.84 -8.50 -25.32
N LYS A 369 19.93 -8.24 -24.38
CA LYS A 369 18.83 -7.29 -24.52
C LYS A 369 18.42 -6.73 -23.16
N LEU A 370 18.15 -5.43 -23.10
CA LEU A 370 17.42 -4.80 -22.00
C LEU A 370 16.19 -4.08 -22.53
N GLU A 371 15.09 -4.21 -21.81
CA GLU A 371 13.79 -3.61 -22.10
C GLU A 371 13.36 -2.75 -20.89
N PHE A 372 13.06 -1.49 -21.13
CA PHE A 372 12.64 -0.53 -20.11
C PHE A 372 11.12 -0.45 -20.05
N TYR A 373 10.56 -0.50 -18.84
CA TYR A 373 9.12 -0.59 -18.64
C TYR A 373 8.60 0.48 -17.66
N SER A 374 7.32 0.84 -17.84
CA SER A 374 6.47 1.39 -16.79
C SER A 374 5.33 0.40 -16.52
N GLY A 375 5.40 -0.32 -15.39
CA GLY A 375 4.53 -1.47 -15.14
C GLY A 375 4.61 -2.48 -16.29
N ASP A 376 3.50 -2.74 -16.98
CA ASP A 376 3.46 -3.65 -18.11
C ASP A 376 3.71 -2.98 -19.47
N GLN A 377 3.85 -1.64 -19.52
CA GLN A 377 4.09 -0.90 -20.75
C GLN A 377 5.58 -0.83 -21.09
N LEU A 378 5.96 -1.36 -22.26
CA LEU A 378 7.30 -1.17 -22.83
C LEU A 378 7.51 0.29 -23.24
N LEU A 379 8.62 0.88 -22.78
CA LEU A 379 9.04 2.23 -23.10
C LEU A 379 10.11 2.25 -24.19
N GLY A 380 10.97 1.23 -24.23
CA GLY A 380 12.00 1.07 -25.24
C GLY A 380 12.94 -0.10 -24.93
N GLU A 381 13.77 -0.46 -25.90
CA GLU A 381 14.74 -1.55 -25.77
C GLU A 381 16.13 -1.17 -26.30
N THR A 382 17.13 -1.93 -25.88
CA THR A 382 18.52 -1.83 -26.34
C THR A 382 19.15 -3.22 -26.37
N LYS A 383 20.08 -3.44 -27.31
CA LYS A 383 20.72 -4.75 -27.58
C LYS A 383 22.23 -4.76 -27.29
N SER A 384 22.80 -3.63 -26.92
CA SER A 384 24.20 -3.52 -26.54
C SER A 384 24.44 -2.35 -25.59
N ALA A 385 25.54 -2.41 -24.84
CA ALA A 385 26.01 -1.26 -24.09
C ALA A 385 26.40 -0.10 -25.05
N PRO A 386 26.22 1.18 -24.66
CA PRO A 386 25.62 1.64 -23.41
C PRO A 386 24.10 1.37 -23.39
N TRP A 387 23.62 0.75 -22.30
CA TRP A 387 22.22 0.33 -22.17
C TRP A 387 21.29 1.52 -21.92
N THR A 388 21.04 2.29 -22.98
CA THR A 388 20.37 3.59 -22.91
C THR A 388 19.28 3.71 -23.98
N VAL A 389 18.16 4.34 -23.59
CA VAL A 389 17.11 4.80 -24.50
C VAL A 389 16.79 6.27 -24.15
N GLU A 390 16.66 7.13 -25.15
CA GLU A 390 16.46 8.57 -24.98
C GLU A 390 15.10 9.04 -25.52
N GLY A 391 14.68 10.24 -25.11
CA GLY A 391 13.50 10.90 -25.68
C GLY A 391 12.15 10.34 -25.24
N ILE A 392 12.13 9.51 -24.18
CA ILE A 392 10.89 8.92 -23.68
C ILE A 392 10.07 9.96 -22.94
N LYS A 393 8.83 10.17 -23.35
CA LYS A 393 7.86 11.04 -22.67
C LYS A 393 6.81 10.20 -21.97
N LEU A 394 6.69 10.39 -20.66
CA LEU A 394 5.67 9.74 -19.85
C LEU A 394 4.43 10.63 -19.73
N LYS A 395 3.25 10.02 -19.71
CA LYS A 395 1.99 10.71 -19.45
C LYS A 395 1.90 11.09 -17.97
N ARG A 396 1.01 12.02 -17.62
CA ARG A 396 0.67 12.30 -16.22
C ARG A 396 0.25 11.01 -15.51
N GLY A 397 0.82 10.72 -14.35
CA GLY A 397 0.61 9.46 -13.64
C GLY A 397 1.71 9.12 -12.64
N LEU A 398 1.47 8.09 -11.84
CA LEU A 398 2.49 7.43 -11.04
C LEU A 398 3.05 6.22 -11.81
N HIS A 399 4.35 6.24 -12.09
CA HIS A 399 5.02 5.25 -12.92
C HIS A 399 5.94 4.34 -12.08
N ALA A 400 5.70 3.02 -12.14
CA ALA A 400 6.59 1.98 -11.63
C ALA A 400 7.60 1.56 -12.70
N LEU A 401 8.76 2.21 -12.71
CA LEU A 401 9.81 2.02 -13.69
C LEU A 401 10.71 0.83 -13.33
N HIS A 402 11.00 -0.03 -14.31
CA HIS A 402 11.96 -1.12 -14.14
C HIS A 402 12.54 -1.56 -15.48
N VAL A 403 13.54 -2.44 -15.42
CA VAL A 403 14.21 -2.99 -16.59
C VAL A 403 14.17 -4.49 -16.54
N VAL A 404 13.83 -5.13 -17.65
CA VAL A 404 13.98 -6.58 -17.83
C VAL A 404 15.18 -6.82 -18.73
N ALA A 405 16.14 -7.62 -18.27
CA ALA A 405 17.25 -8.06 -19.10
C ALA A 405 17.06 -9.51 -19.51
N THR A 406 17.48 -9.83 -20.74
CA THR A 406 17.43 -11.18 -21.32
C THR A 406 18.83 -11.63 -21.70
N ALA A 407 19.24 -12.78 -21.19
CA ALA A 407 20.53 -13.42 -21.50
C ALA A 407 20.46 -14.19 -22.82
N ALA A 408 21.61 -14.62 -23.34
CA ALA A 408 21.68 -15.35 -24.61
C ALA A 408 20.94 -16.71 -24.58
N ASP A 409 20.81 -17.32 -23.40
CA ASP A 409 20.06 -18.56 -23.17
C ASP A 409 18.56 -18.33 -22.93
N GLY A 410 18.08 -17.09 -23.05
CA GLY A 410 16.69 -16.70 -22.84
C GLY A 410 16.29 -16.47 -21.38
N LYS A 411 17.19 -16.68 -20.40
CA LYS A 411 16.88 -16.37 -19.00
C LYS A 411 16.67 -14.87 -18.81
N GLN A 412 15.71 -14.55 -17.96
CA GLN A 412 15.33 -13.17 -17.65
C GLN A 412 15.64 -12.82 -16.19
N SER A 413 15.98 -11.55 -15.97
CA SER A 413 16.17 -10.92 -14.66
C SER A 413 15.55 -9.52 -14.72
N THR A 414 15.03 -9.01 -13.61
CA THR A 414 14.49 -7.64 -13.54
C THR A 414 15.31 -6.79 -12.60
N SER A 415 15.41 -5.49 -12.87
CA SER A 415 15.84 -4.52 -11.87
C SER A 415 14.81 -4.37 -10.76
N ARG A 416 15.20 -3.76 -9.65
CA ARG A 416 14.23 -3.22 -8.69
C ARG A 416 13.37 -2.15 -9.34
N ALA A 417 12.13 -2.04 -8.87
CA ALA A 417 11.24 -0.96 -9.26
C ALA A 417 11.71 0.39 -8.69
N CYS A 418 11.67 1.42 -9.51
CA CYS A 418 11.83 2.82 -9.12
C CYS A 418 10.52 3.55 -9.44
N PHE A 419 10.13 4.53 -8.62
CA PHE A 419 8.83 5.16 -8.76
C PHE A 419 8.95 6.66 -9.06
N LEU A 420 8.22 7.11 -10.08
CA LEU A 420 8.24 8.48 -10.59
C LEU A 420 6.82 9.04 -10.70
N VAL A 421 6.57 10.21 -10.11
CA VAL A 421 5.35 10.97 -10.37
C VAL A 421 5.58 11.91 -11.54
N VAL A 422 4.66 11.87 -12.50
CA VAL A 422 4.59 12.80 -13.62
C VAL A 422 3.33 13.64 -13.43
N GLU A 423 3.47 14.95 -13.27
CA GLU A 423 2.35 15.89 -13.10
C GLU A 423 2.07 16.74 -14.34
#